data_AF-A0A7D5N4V0-F1
#
_entry.id   AF-A0A7D5N4V0-F1
#
_cell.length_a   1.000
_cell.length_b   1.000
_cell.length_c   1.000
_cell.angle_alpha   90.00
_cell.angle_beta   90.00
_cell.angle_gamma   90.00
#
_symmetry.space_group_name_H-M   'P 1'
#
loop_
_entity.id
_entity.type
_entity.pdbx_description
1 polymer ?
#
loop_
_entity_poly.entity_id
_entity_poly.type
_entity_poly.pdbx_seq_one_letter_code
_entity_poly.pdbx_strand_id
1 'polypeptide(L)'
;MLSSGSYQHTYTTALGCDSLVTLDVVILNSTTDTTTVSACDQYIWNLNAATYTQSGTYTTTSTNAAGCTHTSVLVLSLGTSSNVTLTETSCGDYTWLLNGQTYTQSGTYSYTDSGAGCPVNYTLLLTINNSSNTTQQITQCGPYTWAVNGQTYSQSGIYSDTTYSGGGCMVIQNLNLTISASNTYTVTQTACGSYTWPLNGTTYTQSGT
;
A
#
# COMPACT_ATOMS: atom_id res chain seq x y z
N MET A 1 -18.85 -32.72 -55.16
CA MET A 1 -18.60 -33.41 -53.88
C MET A 1 -18.26 -34.85 -54.20
N LEU A 2 -17.03 -35.28 -53.92
CA LEU A 2 -16.73 -36.70 -53.89
C LEU A 2 -17.25 -37.21 -52.54
N SER A 3 -17.99 -38.31 -52.55
CA SER A 3 -18.49 -38.99 -51.35
C SER A 3 -17.81 -40.35 -51.25
N SER A 4 -17.65 -40.90 -50.05
CA SER A 4 -17.24 -42.29 -49.93
C SER A 4 -18.26 -43.20 -50.63
N GLY A 5 -17.80 -44.17 -51.41
CA GLY A 5 -18.68 -45.01 -52.21
C GLY A 5 -17.91 -45.98 -53.09
N SER A 6 -18.65 -46.97 -53.61
CA SER A 6 -18.16 -47.93 -54.59
C SER A 6 -18.56 -47.47 -55.98
N TYR A 7 -17.59 -47.24 -56.85
CA TYR A 7 -17.77 -46.73 -58.20
C TYR A 7 -17.38 -47.82 -59.20
N GLN A 8 -18.29 -48.17 -60.09
CA GLN A 8 -18.06 -49.22 -61.07
C GLN A 8 -17.91 -48.63 -62.48
N HIS A 9 -16.98 -49.19 -63.25
CA HIS A 9 -16.80 -48.87 -64.66
C HIS A 9 -16.61 -50.15 -65.46
N THR A 10 -17.40 -50.31 -66.52
CA THR A 10 -17.32 -51.47 -67.41
C THR A 10 -16.58 -51.08 -68.68
N TYR A 11 -15.49 -51.79 -68.99
CA TYR A 11 -14.78 -51.67 -70.25
C TYR A 11 -15.25 -52.77 -71.21
N THR A 12 -15.61 -52.38 -72.43
CA THR A 12 -15.92 -53.30 -73.53
C THR A 12 -14.70 -53.40 -74.46
N THR A 13 -14.17 -54.59 -74.67
CA THR A 13 -13.10 -54.81 -75.65
C THR A 13 -13.65 -54.81 -77.08
N ALA A 14 -12.81 -54.56 -78.10
CA ALA A 14 -13.21 -54.58 -79.52
C ALA A 14 -13.76 -55.95 -80.00
N LEU A 15 -13.58 -57.01 -79.21
CA LEU A 15 -14.09 -58.37 -79.47
C LEU A 15 -15.35 -58.72 -78.65
N GLY A 16 -15.94 -57.76 -77.92
CA GLY A 16 -17.21 -57.94 -77.21
C GLY A 16 -17.12 -58.63 -75.84
N CYS A 17 -15.93 -58.74 -75.25
CA CYS A 17 -15.78 -59.17 -73.86
C CYS A 17 -15.76 -57.95 -72.93
N ASP A 18 -16.56 -58.02 -71.85
CA ASP A 18 -16.72 -56.95 -70.87
C ASP A 18 -15.85 -57.21 -69.63
N SER A 19 -15.23 -56.17 -69.09
CA SER A 19 -14.49 -56.21 -67.83
C SER A 19 -15.05 -55.14 -66.89
N LEU A 20 -15.53 -55.57 -65.72
CA LEU A 20 -16.02 -54.67 -64.67
C LEU A 20 -14.88 -54.33 -63.71
N VAL A 21 -14.61 -53.04 -63.55
CA VAL A 21 -13.67 -52.52 -62.55
C VAL A 21 -14.47 -51.80 -61.47
N THR A 22 -14.27 -52.19 -60.23
CA THR A 22 -14.85 -51.54 -59.06
C THR A 22 -13.76 -50.75 -58.33
N LEU A 23 -14.05 -49.48 -58.03
CA LEU A 23 -13.23 -48.57 -57.25
C LEU A 23 -13.97 -48.23 -55.96
N ASP A 24 -13.47 -48.71 -54.83
CA ASP A 24 -13.98 -48.31 -53.51
C ASP A 24 -13.20 -47.11 -52.98
N VAL A 25 -13.91 -46.03 -52.66
CA VAL A 25 -13.34 -44.79 -52.13
C VAL A 25 -13.82 -44.57 -50.70
N VAL A 26 -12.88 -44.39 -49.77
CA VAL A 26 -13.16 -43.95 -48.39
C VAL A 26 -12.69 -42.51 -48.24
N ILE A 27 -13.59 -41.62 -47.82
CA ILE A 27 -13.28 -40.21 -47.57
C ILE A 27 -13.26 -39.98 -46.06
N LEU A 28 -12.09 -39.57 -45.56
CA LEU A 28 -11.89 -39.18 -44.17
C LEU A 28 -12.09 -37.67 -44.05
N ASN A 29 -12.69 -37.22 -42.94
CA ASN A 29 -13.08 -35.83 -42.74
C ASN A 29 -12.12 -35.08 -41.83
N SER A 30 -11.97 -33.77 -42.09
CA SER A 30 -11.37 -32.84 -41.15
C SER A 30 -12.23 -32.69 -39.90
N THR A 31 -11.61 -32.38 -38.77
CA THR A 31 -12.31 -32.17 -37.48
C THR A 31 -11.99 -30.80 -36.88
N THR A 32 -12.87 -30.28 -36.04
CA THR A 32 -12.69 -28.98 -35.36
C THR A 32 -13.17 -29.05 -33.92
N ASP A 33 -12.40 -28.50 -32.98
CA ASP A 33 -12.76 -28.37 -31.56
C ASP A 33 -12.58 -26.93 -31.07
N THR A 34 -13.42 -26.50 -30.13
CA THR A 34 -13.39 -25.15 -29.55
C THR A 34 -13.21 -25.20 -28.03
N THR A 35 -12.26 -24.42 -27.52
CA THR A 35 -11.99 -24.24 -26.09
C THR A 35 -12.20 -22.77 -25.70
N THR A 36 -12.96 -22.52 -24.64
CA THR A 36 -13.15 -21.17 -24.08
C THR A 36 -12.38 -21.04 -22.78
N VAL A 37 -11.55 -20.00 -22.66
CA VAL A 37 -10.71 -19.76 -21.49
C VAL A 37 -10.86 -18.31 -21.01
N SER A 38 -11.00 -18.16 -19.69
CA SER A 38 -10.84 -16.88 -19.00
C SER A 38 -9.57 -16.92 -18.16
N ALA A 39 -8.68 -15.94 -18.35
CA ALA A 39 -7.41 -15.86 -17.62
C ALA A 39 -7.05 -14.39 -17.31
N CYS A 40 -5.97 -14.19 -16.58
CA CYS A 40 -5.49 -12.87 -16.17
C CYS A 40 -4.11 -12.59 -16.73
N ASP A 41 -3.94 -11.39 -17.27
CA ASP A 41 -2.72 -10.82 -17.87
C ASP A 41 -2.21 -11.56 -19.11
N GLN A 42 -2.01 -12.87 -19.01
CA GLN A 42 -1.56 -13.72 -20.11
C GLN A 42 -2.11 -15.14 -19.98
N TYR A 43 -2.15 -15.84 -21.12
CA TYR A 43 -2.49 -17.24 -21.18
C TYR A 43 -1.51 -17.99 -22.08
N ILE A 44 -0.98 -19.11 -21.60
CA ILE A 44 -0.13 -20.00 -22.40
C ILE A 44 -1.02 -21.12 -22.93
N TRP A 45 -1.18 -21.18 -24.25
CA TRP A 45 -1.94 -22.26 -24.86
C TRP A 45 -1.05 -23.48 -25.07
N ASN A 46 -1.33 -24.53 -24.30
CA ASN A 46 -0.57 -25.78 -24.31
C ASN A 46 -0.46 -26.45 -25.69
N LEU A 47 -1.43 -26.24 -26.58
CA LEU A 47 -1.45 -26.87 -27.92
C LEU A 47 -0.36 -26.34 -28.86
N ASN A 48 0.07 -25.09 -28.72
CA ASN A 48 1.10 -24.49 -29.57
C ASN A 48 2.23 -23.82 -28.79
N ALA A 49 2.21 -23.92 -27.45
CA ALA A 49 3.15 -23.27 -26.53
C ALA A 49 3.27 -21.74 -26.70
N ALA A 50 2.28 -21.10 -27.32
CA ALA A 50 2.27 -19.65 -27.52
C ALA A 50 1.67 -18.95 -26.29
N THR A 51 2.25 -17.79 -25.96
CA THR A 51 1.75 -16.89 -24.93
C THR A 51 0.88 -15.82 -25.57
N TYR A 52 -0.35 -15.69 -25.09
CA TYR A 52 -1.31 -14.70 -25.53
C TYR A 52 -1.47 -13.63 -24.45
N THR A 53 -1.34 -12.37 -24.85
CA THR A 53 -1.48 -11.18 -23.98
C THR A 53 -2.68 -10.30 -24.37
N GLN A 54 -3.49 -10.76 -25.32
CA GLN A 54 -4.71 -10.08 -25.75
C GLN A 54 -5.87 -11.08 -25.82
N SER A 55 -7.08 -10.62 -25.51
CA SER A 55 -8.31 -11.37 -25.75
C SER A 55 -8.54 -11.56 -27.24
N GLY A 56 -9.12 -12.69 -27.63
CA GLY A 56 -9.42 -12.95 -29.04
C GLY A 56 -9.73 -14.40 -29.33
N THR A 57 -9.89 -14.69 -30.61
CA THR A 57 -10.04 -16.04 -31.12
C THR A 57 -8.77 -16.46 -31.85
N TYR A 58 -8.15 -17.53 -31.38
CA TYR A 58 -6.91 -18.08 -31.93
C TYR A 58 -7.16 -19.47 -32.48
N THR A 59 -6.43 -19.83 -33.53
CA THR A 59 -6.57 -21.15 -34.16
C THR A 59 -5.21 -21.78 -34.40
N THR A 60 -5.12 -23.09 -34.23
CA THR A 60 -3.97 -23.89 -34.65
C THR A 60 -4.45 -25.14 -35.38
N THR A 61 -3.65 -25.66 -36.29
CA THR A 61 -3.98 -26.86 -37.06
C THR A 61 -3.04 -28.01 -36.72
N SER A 62 -3.59 -29.21 -36.61
CA SER A 62 -2.84 -30.45 -36.45
C SER A 62 -3.41 -31.53 -37.38
N THR A 63 -2.95 -32.77 -37.22
CA THR A 63 -3.49 -33.92 -37.97
C THR A 63 -4.31 -34.78 -37.02
N ASN A 64 -5.54 -35.13 -37.39
CA ASN A 64 -6.37 -36.03 -36.60
C ASN A 64 -5.91 -37.50 -36.76
N ALA A 65 -6.51 -38.40 -35.97
CA ALA A 65 -6.19 -39.83 -36.01
C ALA A 65 -6.42 -40.48 -37.39
N ALA A 66 -7.23 -39.87 -38.25
CA ALA A 66 -7.53 -40.31 -39.60
C ALA A 66 -6.55 -39.73 -40.65
N GLY A 67 -5.54 -38.96 -40.26
CA GLY A 67 -4.59 -38.34 -41.19
C GLY A 67 -5.11 -37.07 -41.88
N CYS A 68 -6.29 -36.56 -41.50
CA CYS A 68 -6.86 -35.33 -42.04
C CYS A 68 -6.56 -34.11 -41.16
N THR A 69 -6.74 -32.91 -41.71
CA THR A 69 -6.56 -31.66 -40.95
C THR A 69 -7.52 -31.58 -39.77
N HIS A 70 -6.99 -31.29 -38.59
CA HIS A 70 -7.72 -30.93 -37.40
C HIS A 70 -7.51 -29.44 -37.10
N THR A 71 -8.57 -28.70 -36.77
CA THR A 71 -8.48 -27.29 -36.37
C THR A 71 -8.89 -27.13 -34.91
N SER A 72 -8.00 -26.66 -34.06
CA SER A 72 -8.32 -26.30 -32.69
C SER A 72 -8.54 -24.79 -32.61
N VAL A 73 -9.64 -24.37 -31.98
CA VAL A 73 -10.04 -22.98 -31.80
C VAL A 73 -10.00 -22.65 -30.31
N LEU A 74 -9.32 -21.56 -29.94
CA LEU A 74 -9.28 -20.99 -28.60
C LEU A 74 -10.04 -19.66 -28.61
N VAL A 75 -11.07 -19.54 -27.78
CA VAL A 75 -11.75 -18.28 -27.47
C VAL A 75 -11.23 -17.81 -26.11
N LEU A 76 -10.36 -16.80 -26.12
CA LEU A 76 -9.65 -16.30 -24.95
C LEU A 76 -10.22 -14.95 -24.49
N SER A 77 -10.60 -14.87 -23.21
CA SER A 77 -10.92 -13.63 -22.52
C SER A 77 -9.89 -13.36 -21.43
N LEU A 78 -9.07 -12.33 -21.61
CA LEU A 78 -8.11 -11.85 -20.62
C LEU A 78 -8.68 -10.66 -19.84
N GLY A 79 -8.63 -10.76 -18.51
CA GLY A 79 -8.71 -9.61 -17.62
C GLY A 79 -7.31 -9.10 -17.24
N THR A 80 -7.26 -7.94 -16.60
CA THR A 80 -6.01 -7.30 -16.15
C THR A 80 -5.92 -7.31 -14.64
N SER A 81 -4.78 -7.76 -14.10
CA SER A 81 -4.45 -7.47 -12.70
C SER A 81 -4.16 -5.99 -12.53
N SER A 82 -4.35 -5.47 -11.31
CA SER A 82 -4.09 -4.06 -11.02
C SER A 82 -3.43 -3.86 -9.66
N ASN A 83 -2.80 -2.70 -9.51
CA ASN A 83 -2.17 -2.29 -8.27
C ASN A 83 -2.76 -0.95 -7.83
N VAL A 84 -3.12 -0.84 -6.56
CA VAL A 84 -3.72 0.37 -5.97
C VAL A 84 -2.91 0.77 -4.75
N THR A 85 -2.56 2.05 -4.64
CA THR A 85 -1.88 2.60 -3.44
C THR A 85 -2.81 3.57 -2.72
N LEU A 86 -2.94 3.38 -1.42
CA LEU A 86 -3.74 4.20 -0.51
C LEU A 86 -2.80 4.85 0.51
N THR A 87 -3.07 6.10 0.88
CA THR A 87 -2.32 6.82 1.92
C THR A 87 -3.30 7.28 2.98
N GLU A 88 -3.08 6.87 4.21
CA GLU A 88 -4.00 7.13 5.33
C GLU A 88 -3.24 7.64 6.54
N THR A 89 -3.88 8.54 7.29
CA THR A 89 -3.39 9.02 8.58
C THR A 89 -4.48 8.87 9.61
N SER A 90 -4.19 8.22 10.74
CA SER A 90 -5.15 8.02 11.82
C SER A 90 -4.56 8.35 13.18
N CYS A 91 -5.45 8.62 14.14
CA CYS A 91 -5.09 8.79 15.53
C CYS A 91 -5.35 7.51 16.34
N GLY A 92 -4.30 6.91 16.88
CA GLY A 92 -4.38 5.69 17.68
C GLY A 92 -4.38 4.44 16.81
N ASP A 93 -5.52 4.08 16.24
CA ASP A 93 -5.66 2.89 15.40
C ASP A 93 -6.33 3.18 14.05
N TYR A 94 -6.18 2.26 13.12
CA TYR A 94 -6.80 2.32 11.80
C TYR A 94 -7.27 0.93 11.38
N THR A 95 -8.57 0.80 11.12
CA THR A 95 -9.13 -0.44 10.59
C THR A 95 -9.21 -0.36 9.07
N TRP A 96 -8.43 -1.19 8.39
CA TRP A 96 -8.42 -1.23 6.93
C TRP A 96 -9.60 -2.06 6.42
N LEU A 97 -10.58 -1.40 5.83
CA LEU A 97 -11.83 -2.04 5.38
C LEU A 97 -11.62 -3.15 4.34
N LEU A 98 -10.51 -3.13 3.58
CA LEU A 98 -10.24 -4.13 2.55
C LEU A 98 -9.92 -5.52 3.12
N ASN A 99 -9.26 -5.60 4.26
CA ASN A 99 -8.90 -6.87 4.89
C ASN A 99 -9.48 -7.05 6.30
N GLY A 100 -10.21 -6.05 6.81
CA GLY A 100 -10.82 -6.05 8.14
C GLY A 100 -9.83 -5.96 9.30
N GLN A 101 -8.54 -5.74 9.04
CA GLN A 101 -7.51 -5.71 10.09
C GLN A 101 -7.36 -4.32 10.70
N THR A 102 -7.14 -4.29 12.00
CA THR A 102 -6.83 -3.05 12.74
C THR A 102 -5.33 -2.92 12.96
N TYR A 103 -4.79 -1.78 12.55
CA TYR A 103 -3.38 -1.43 12.64
C TYR A 103 -3.18 -0.36 13.71
N THR A 104 -2.19 -0.57 14.58
CA THR A 104 -1.85 0.35 15.69
C THR A 104 -0.46 0.97 15.52
N GLN A 105 0.20 0.71 14.39
CA GLN A 105 1.53 1.20 14.08
C GLN A 105 1.57 1.76 12.66
N SER A 106 2.39 2.79 12.46
CA SER A 106 2.72 3.29 11.13
C SER A 106 3.47 2.22 10.33
N GLY A 107 3.24 2.17 9.02
CA GLY A 107 3.90 1.19 8.18
C GLY A 107 3.36 1.13 6.76
N THR A 108 3.93 0.22 5.98
CA THR A 108 3.42 -0.15 4.66
C THR A 108 2.81 -1.54 4.75
N TYR A 109 1.53 -1.65 4.40
CA TYR A 109 0.76 -2.90 4.45
C TYR A 109 0.29 -3.28 3.07
N SER A 110 0.23 -4.58 2.78
CA SER A 110 -0.22 -5.11 1.50
C SER A 110 -1.38 -6.08 1.67
N TYR A 111 -2.32 -6.04 0.73
CA TYR A 111 -3.43 -6.97 0.66
C TYR A 111 -3.74 -7.30 -0.80
N THR A 112 -3.89 -8.58 -1.13
CA THR A 112 -4.27 -9.00 -2.48
C THR A 112 -5.71 -9.52 -2.44
N ASP A 113 -6.59 -8.86 -3.18
CA ASP A 113 -7.93 -9.35 -3.45
C ASP A 113 -7.89 -10.27 -4.67
N SER A 114 -8.15 -11.56 -4.44
CA SER A 114 -8.22 -12.61 -5.47
C SER A 114 -9.64 -13.15 -5.64
N GLY A 115 -10.65 -12.28 -5.56
CA GLY A 115 -12.05 -12.63 -5.82
C GLY A 115 -12.31 -13.23 -7.22
N ALA A 116 -13.57 -13.25 -7.67
CA ALA A 116 -13.96 -13.91 -8.94
C ALA A 116 -13.37 -13.30 -10.23
N GLY A 117 -12.51 -12.29 -10.13
CA GLY A 117 -11.85 -11.61 -11.23
C GLY A 117 -10.32 -11.69 -11.15
N CYS A 118 -9.66 -10.83 -11.92
CA CYS A 118 -8.21 -10.74 -11.86
C CYS A 118 -7.72 -10.09 -10.57
N PRO A 119 -6.60 -10.57 -10.03
CA PRO A 119 -6.14 -10.15 -8.72
C PRO A 119 -5.83 -8.66 -8.69
N VAL A 120 -6.21 -8.01 -7.58
CA VAL A 120 -5.88 -6.61 -7.30
C VAL A 120 -4.98 -6.55 -6.08
N ASN A 121 -3.79 -5.96 -6.22
CA ASN A 121 -2.88 -5.75 -5.12
C ASN A 121 -3.05 -4.34 -4.56
N TYR A 122 -3.45 -4.24 -3.30
CA TYR A 122 -3.56 -3.00 -2.57
C TYR A 122 -2.34 -2.80 -1.69
N THR A 123 -1.77 -1.60 -1.72
CA THR A 123 -0.71 -1.12 -0.83
C THR A 123 -1.24 0.03 0.00
N LEU A 124 -1.15 -0.07 1.33
CA LEU A 124 -1.53 0.97 2.27
C LEU A 124 -0.28 1.58 2.90
N LEU A 125 -0.10 2.88 2.70
CA LEU A 125 0.90 3.72 3.37
C LEU A 125 0.20 4.37 4.58
N LEU A 126 0.40 3.79 5.77
CA LEU A 126 -0.30 4.19 6.99
C LEU A 126 0.60 5.00 7.92
N THR A 127 0.12 6.17 8.34
CA THR A 127 0.69 6.95 9.45
C THR A 127 -0.26 6.91 10.64
N ILE A 128 0.17 6.28 11.73
CA ILE A 128 -0.49 6.31 13.03
C ILE A 128 0.19 7.36 13.90
N ASN A 129 -0.60 8.36 14.31
CA ASN A 129 -0.22 9.33 15.32
C ASN A 129 -0.81 8.91 16.68
N ASN A 130 -0.18 9.37 17.76
CA ASN A 130 -0.63 9.07 19.12
C ASN A 130 -0.89 10.35 19.87
N SER A 131 -1.97 10.36 20.66
CA SER A 131 -2.18 11.40 21.64
C SER A 131 -1.10 11.34 22.71
N SER A 132 -0.62 12.49 23.17
CA SER A 132 0.43 12.55 24.18
C SER A 132 0.08 13.57 25.25
N ASN A 133 0.47 13.28 26.49
CA ASN A 133 0.37 14.20 27.60
C ASN A 133 1.72 14.23 28.31
N THR A 134 2.39 15.39 28.30
CA THR A 134 3.65 15.55 29.02
C THR A 134 3.53 16.66 30.06
N THR A 135 4.40 16.60 31.07
CA THR A 135 4.48 17.61 32.13
C THR A 135 5.91 18.01 32.34
N GLN A 136 6.17 19.31 32.31
CA GLN A 136 7.45 19.93 32.62
C GLN A 136 7.38 20.59 34.00
N GLN A 137 8.42 20.39 34.81
CA GLN A 137 8.56 21.03 36.13
C GLN A 137 9.67 22.07 36.04
N ILE A 138 9.38 23.33 36.36
CA ILE A 138 10.35 24.42 36.31
C ILE A 138 10.31 25.22 37.61
N THR A 139 11.48 25.48 38.16
CA THR A 139 11.67 26.38 39.31
C THR A 139 12.69 27.45 38.95
N GLN A 140 12.31 28.73 38.99
CA GLN A 140 13.20 29.86 38.68
C GLN A 140 12.93 31.09 39.54
N CYS A 141 13.91 32.00 39.60
CA CYS A 141 13.80 33.29 40.26
C CYS A 141 13.33 34.33 39.24
N GLY A 142 12.04 34.70 39.28
CA GLY A 142 11.43 35.67 38.37
C GLY A 142 10.56 35.05 37.26
N PRO A 143 10.08 35.88 36.32
CA PRO A 143 9.17 35.43 35.26
C PRO A 143 9.79 34.40 34.32
N TYR A 144 8.98 33.45 33.85
CA TYR A 144 9.40 32.38 32.94
C TYR A 144 8.62 32.43 31.63
N THR A 145 9.33 32.44 30.50
CA THR A 145 8.73 32.36 29.16
C THR A 145 8.67 30.90 28.73
N TRP A 146 7.47 30.37 28.55
CA TRP A 146 7.28 28.97 28.16
C TRP A 146 7.38 28.79 26.66
N ALA A 147 8.35 27.97 26.22
CA ALA A 147 8.63 27.77 24.80
C ALA A 147 7.47 27.12 24.01
N VAL A 148 6.53 26.45 24.69
CA VAL A 148 5.42 25.75 24.03
C VAL A 148 4.42 26.73 23.42
N ASN A 149 4.04 27.79 24.15
CA ASN A 149 3.05 28.77 23.69
C ASN A 149 3.59 30.21 23.59
N GLY A 150 4.86 30.43 23.91
CA GLY A 150 5.53 31.73 23.88
C GLY A 150 5.11 32.70 24.99
N GLN A 151 4.26 32.28 25.93
CA GLN A 151 3.74 33.16 26.99
C GLN A 151 4.72 33.30 28.14
N THR A 152 4.74 34.48 28.76
CA THR A 152 5.54 34.74 29.97
C THR A 152 4.67 34.72 31.21
N TYR A 153 5.02 33.84 32.14
CA TYR A 153 4.33 33.65 33.40
C TYR A 153 5.13 34.28 34.55
N SER A 154 4.46 35.14 35.32
CA SER A 154 5.05 35.84 36.47
C SER A 154 4.55 35.32 37.82
N GLN A 155 3.69 34.30 37.83
CA GLN A 155 3.17 33.66 39.03
C GLN A 155 3.40 32.14 38.97
N SER A 156 3.59 31.53 40.14
CA SER A 156 3.59 30.08 40.27
C SER A 156 2.22 29.52 39.91
N GLY A 157 2.18 28.35 39.27
CA GLY A 157 0.93 27.74 38.86
C GLY A 157 1.12 26.54 37.95
N ILE A 158 -0.01 25.91 37.61
CA ILE A 158 -0.09 24.85 36.62
C ILE A 158 -0.72 25.46 35.36
N TYR A 159 0.00 25.37 34.25
CA TYR A 159 -0.43 25.85 32.94
C TYR A 159 -0.51 24.67 31.97
N SER A 160 -1.44 24.72 31.02
CA SER A 160 -1.58 23.71 29.98
C SER A 160 -1.76 24.36 28.61
N ASP A 161 -1.23 23.67 27.59
CA ASP A 161 -1.42 24.01 26.19
C ASP A 161 -1.80 22.74 25.43
N THR A 162 -2.81 22.85 24.58
CA THR A 162 -3.35 21.72 23.82
C THR A 162 -3.24 22.03 22.33
N THR A 163 -2.56 21.15 21.62
CA THR A 163 -2.44 21.17 20.16
C THR A 163 -2.98 19.89 19.57
N TYR A 164 -3.24 19.90 18.26
CA TYR A 164 -3.66 18.72 17.52
C TYR A 164 -2.61 18.40 16.46
N SER A 165 -2.12 17.16 16.45
CA SER A 165 -1.25 16.69 15.37
C SER A 165 -2.08 16.28 14.14
N GLY A 166 -1.39 15.98 13.02
CA GLY A 166 -2.05 15.47 11.82
C GLY A 166 -2.93 14.25 12.14
N GLY A 167 -4.11 14.14 11.51
CA GLY A 167 -5.05 13.05 11.83
C GLY A 167 -5.82 13.22 13.15
N GLY A 168 -5.71 14.37 13.83
CA GLY A 168 -6.61 14.75 14.92
C GLY A 168 -6.21 14.26 16.31
N CYS A 169 -5.00 13.73 16.50
CA CYS A 169 -4.52 13.37 17.83
C CYS A 169 -4.27 14.58 18.71
N MET A 170 -4.65 14.46 19.98
CA MET A 170 -4.50 15.52 20.97
C MET A 170 -3.14 15.44 21.64
N VAL A 171 -2.41 16.55 21.64
CA VAL A 171 -1.11 16.72 22.30
C VAL A 171 -1.27 17.77 23.40
N ILE A 172 -1.21 17.32 24.65
CA ILE A 172 -1.32 18.19 25.83
C ILE A 172 0.08 18.34 26.44
N GLN A 173 0.53 19.58 26.57
CA GLN A 173 1.74 19.93 27.28
C GLN A 173 1.35 20.67 28.57
N ASN A 174 1.89 20.24 29.70
CA ASN A 174 1.65 20.89 30.99
C ASN A 174 2.95 21.48 31.54
N LEU A 175 2.83 22.63 32.19
CA LEU A 175 3.91 23.30 32.91
C LEU A 175 3.50 23.46 34.38
N ASN A 176 4.25 22.85 35.28
CA ASN A 176 4.20 23.17 36.70
C ASN A 176 5.34 24.15 37.02
N LEU A 177 4.98 25.41 37.22
CA LEU A 177 5.92 26.50 37.42
C LEU A 177 5.95 26.91 38.89
N THR A 178 7.13 26.89 39.49
CA THR A 178 7.40 27.47 40.80
C THR A 178 8.31 28.69 40.65
N ILE A 179 7.78 29.88 40.88
CA ILE A 179 8.56 31.11 40.95
C ILE A 179 8.97 31.35 42.39
N SER A 180 10.27 31.24 42.66
CA SER A 180 10.83 31.55 43.97
C SER A 180 10.92 33.06 44.16
N ALA A 181 10.49 33.54 45.33
CA ALA A 181 10.69 34.94 45.70
C ALA A 181 12.19 35.25 45.72
N SER A 182 12.57 36.41 45.18
CA SER A 182 13.92 36.92 45.35
C SER A 182 14.08 37.41 46.78
N ASN A 183 14.93 36.76 47.56
CA ASN A 183 15.22 37.22 48.92
C ASN A 183 16.24 38.36 48.86
N THR A 184 15.83 39.55 49.29
CA THR A 184 16.76 40.65 49.55
C THR A 184 17.09 40.68 51.04
N TYR A 185 18.37 40.59 51.38
CA TYR A 185 18.84 40.73 52.76
C TYR A 185 19.54 42.07 52.93
N THR A 186 19.11 42.85 53.91
CA THR A 186 19.80 44.06 54.35
C THR A 186 20.76 43.69 55.48
N VAL A 187 22.04 44.00 55.33
CA VAL A 187 23.03 43.84 56.39
C VAL A 187 23.38 45.23 56.93
N THR A 188 23.06 45.49 58.19
CA THR A 188 23.49 46.69 58.89
C THR A 188 24.80 46.40 59.62
N GLN A 189 25.77 47.31 59.50
CA GLN A 189 27.05 47.20 60.20
C GLN A 189 27.42 48.50 60.89
N THR A 190 27.92 48.37 62.11
CA THR A 190 28.39 49.49 62.92
C THR A 190 29.88 49.35 63.12
N ALA A 191 30.65 50.35 62.69
CA ALA A 191 32.09 50.42 62.90
C ALA A 191 32.49 51.83 63.34
N CYS A 192 33.56 51.94 64.14
CA CYS A 192 34.14 53.22 64.52
C CYS A 192 35.20 53.64 63.50
N GLY A 193 35.01 54.78 62.84
CA GLY A 193 35.94 55.37 61.88
C GLY A 193 35.74 54.88 60.45
N SER A 194 35.95 53.59 60.18
CA SER A 194 35.77 53.02 58.83
C SER A 194 35.33 51.56 58.86
N TYR A 195 34.58 51.13 57.85
CA TYR A 195 34.16 49.74 57.65
C TYR A 195 34.55 49.27 56.24
N THR A 196 35.24 48.14 56.13
CA THR A 196 35.50 47.49 54.83
C THR A 196 34.54 46.34 54.64
N TRP A 197 33.71 46.40 53.60
CA TRP A 197 32.71 45.37 53.33
C TRP A 197 33.39 44.10 52.79
N PRO A 198 33.31 42.94 53.48
CA PRO A 198 34.06 41.75 53.10
C PRO A 198 33.67 41.15 51.74
N LEU A 199 32.46 41.46 51.24
CA LEU A 199 31.94 40.90 49.99
C LEU A 199 32.55 41.53 48.74
N ASN A 200 32.91 42.81 48.78
CA ASN A 200 33.46 43.52 47.62
C ASN A 200 34.73 44.33 47.91
N GLY A 201 35.22 44.33 49.16
CA GLY A 201 36.44 45.01 49.57
C GLY A 201 36.36 46.54 49.63
N THR A 202 35.17 47.14 49.49
CA THR A 202 35.01 48.60 49.51
C THR A 202 35.05 49.11 50.96
N THR A 203 35.84 50.15 51.21
CA THR A 203 35.93 50.81 52.52
C THR A 203 35.04 52.06 52.58
N TYR A 204 34.14 52.09 53.55
CA TYR A 204 33.23 53.19 53.83
C TYR A 204 33.73 53.97 55.04
N THR A 205 33.88 55.29 54.90
CA THR A 205 34.34 56.22 55.95
C THR A 205 33.26 57.21 56.38
N GLN A 206 32.08 57.16 55.77
CA GLN A 206 30.90 57.97 56.11
C GLN A 206 29.66 57.09 56.13
N SER A 207 28.67 57.48 56.94
CA SER A 207 27.37 56.80 57.03
C SER A 207 26.59 56.91 55.72
N GLY A 208 25.93 55.83 55.33
CA GLY A 208 25.05 55.76 54.16
C GLY A 208 24.02 54.63 54.32
N THR A 209 23.01 54.64 53.45
CA THR A 209 21.98 53.58 53.31
C THR A 209 22.24 52.71 52.10
#